data_AF-A0A382TM92-F1
#
_entry.id   AF-A0A382TM92-F1
#
_cell.length_a   1.000
_cell.length_b   1.000
_cell.length_c   1.000
_cell.angle_alpha   90.00
_cell.angle_beta   90.00
_cell.angle_gamma   90.00
#
_symmetry.space_group_name_H-M   'P 1'
#
loop_
_entity.id
_entity.type
_entity.pdbx_description
1 polymer ?
#
loop_
_entity_poly.entity_id
_entity_poly.type
_entity_poly.pdbx_seq_one_letter_code
_entity_poly.pdbx_strand_id
1 'polypeptide(L)'
;MAFDTRREYSTFTYEMRCFIWIGLFAGLVCGTGCTAVLDKFSTNYYERNYSTRISVVELDPKNQPEPSVQKAQMRAHGERVKIHEDGGWEVLGSSEFNTSGSPRHNHLLNLARKLGSELVVHSREFDRSEQELVKRSEYQRGERITVNGTTVEMEGRWVDVIDVVTRTYHDFRVTFLRTGRE
;
A
#
# COMPACT_ATOMS: atom_id res chain seq x y z
N MET A 1 -69.58 -10.51 6.97
CA MET A 1 -68.70 -10.15 8.09
C MET A 1 -67.28 -10.50 7.66
N ALA A 2 -66.60 -9.64 6.91
CA ALA A 2 -65.73 -8.56 7.40
C ALA A 2 -64.55 -9.10 8.23
N PHE A 3 -63.42 -9.37 7.56
CA PHE A 3 -62.11 -9.48 8.18
C PHE A 3 -61.10 -8.64 7.39
N ASP A 4 -60.95 -7.43 7.91
CA ASP A 4 -59.79 -6.54 8.00
C ASP A 4 -58.56 -6.80 7.10
N THR A 5 -58.47 -6.06 6.00
CA THR A 5 -57.26 -5.83 5.20
C THR A 5 -56.51 -4.61 5.73
N ARG A 6 -55.73 -4.76 6.82
CA ARG A 6 -54.92 -3.62 7.31
C ARG A 6 -53.73 -3.98 8.19
N ARG A 7 -52.79 -4.82 7.74
CA ARG A 7 -51.53 -4.97 8.49
C ARG A 7 -50.30 -5.52 7.77
N GLU A 8 -50.00 -5.10 6.54
CA GLU A 8 -48.75 -5.56 5.87
C GLU A 8 -47.87 -4.46 5.26
N TYR A 9 -48.13 -3.18 5.51
CA TYR A 9 -47.38 -2.07 4.87
C TYR A 9 -46.50 -1.21 5.80
N SER A 10 -46.16 -1.68 7.01
CA SER A 10 -45.42 -0.84 7.98
C SER A 10 -44.00 -1.31 8.33
N THR A 11 -43.63 -2.56 8.07
CA THR A 11 -42.31 -3.09 8.46
C THR A 11 -41.25 -2.97 7.36
N PHE A 12 -41.64 -2.85 6.09
CA PHE A 12 -40.69 -2.85 4.97
C PHE A 12 -39.91 -1.53 4.80
N THR A 13 -40.40 -0.43 5.38
CA THR A 13 -39.80 0.91 5.21
C THR A 13 -38.76 1.26 6.27
N TYR A 14 -38.70 0.53 7.40
CA TYR A 14 -37.68 0.75 8.43
C TYR A 14 -36.36 0.01 8.16
N GLU A 15 -36.43 -1.21 7.63
CA GLU A 15 -35.26 -2.02 7.25
C GLU A 15 -34.45 -1.33 6.15
N MET A 16 -35.10 -0.80 5.11
CA MET A 16 -34.41 -0.12 4.00
C MET A 16 -33.75 1.20 4.37
N ARG A 17 -34.19 1.86 5.45
CA ARG A 17 -33.55 3.10 5.92
C ARG A 17 -32.26 2.82 6.69
N CYS A 18 -32.15 1.70 7.41
CA CYS A 18 -30.93 1.39 8.16
C CYS A 18 -29.74 1.04 7.25
N PHE A 19 -29.97 0.38 6.11
CA PHE A 19 -28.90 0.04 5.18
C PHE A 19 -28.30 1.25 4.44
N ILE A 20 -29.11 2.28 4.20
CA ILE A 20 -28.63 3.53 3.57
C ILE A 20 -27.68 4.28 4.51
N TRP A 21 -27.94 4.27 5.83
CA TRP A 21 -27.06 4.92 6.82
C TRP A 21 -25.74 4.17 7.02
N ILE A 22 -25.74 2.83 6.99
CA ILE A 22 -24.50 2.03 7.08
C ILE A 22 -23.63 2.21 5.82
N GLY A 23 -24.25 2.25 4.63
CA GLY A 23 -23.54 2.51 3.37
C GLY A 23 -22.91 3.90 3.30
N LEU A 24 -23.58 4.92 3.85
CA LEU A 24 -23.06 6.29 3.90
C LEU A 24 -21.92 6.46 4.92
N PHE A 25 -21.98 5.76 6.06
CA PHE A 25 -20.87 5.74 7.03
C PHE A 25 -19.66 4.93 6.54
N ALA A 26 -19.88 3.82 5.84
CA ALA A 26 -18.78 3.07 5.21
C ALA A 26 -18.11 3.88 4.08
N GLY A 27 -18.87 4.66 3.33
CA GLY A 27 -18.35 5.60 2.32
C GLY A 27 -17.56 6.76 2.91
N LEU A 28 -17.94 7.25 4.10
CA LEU A 28 -17.28 8.39 4.75
C LEU A 28 -16.03 7.99 5.55
N VAL A 29 -16.01 6.80 6.16
CA VAL A 29 -14.89 6.33 6.99
C VAL A 29 -13.75 5.70 6.15
N CYS A 30 -14.06 5.17 4.97
CA CYS A 30 -13.05 4.68 4.03
C CYS A 30 -12.33 5.79 3.25
N GLY A 31 -12.75 7.05 3.39
CA GLY A 31 -12.20 8.17 2.63
C GLY A 31 -10.79 8.62 3.03
N THR A 32 -10.33 8.41 4.27
CA THR A 32 -9.07 9.02 4.73
C THR A 32 -8.25 8.25 5.77
N GLY A 33 -8.66 7.04 6.22
CA GLY A 33 -8.10 6.47 7.47
C GLY A 33 -7.30 5.17 7.40
N CYS A 34 -7.65 4.22 6.53
CA CYS A 34 -7.15 2.84 6.66
C CYS A 34 -5.73 2.62 6.10
N THR A 35 -5.26 3.48 5.21
CA THR A 35 -3.90 3.37 4.64
C THR A 35 -2.82 3.80 5.63
N ALA A 36 -3.10 4.76 6.51
CA ALA A 36 -2.12 5.29 7.47
C ALA A 36 -1.70 4.27 8.55
N VAL A 37 -2.62 3.39 8.97
CA VAL A 37 -2.30 2.32 9.93
C VAL A 37 -1.50 1.20 9.26
N LEU A 38 -1.87 0.82 8.03
CA LEU A 38 -1.14 -0.17 7.25
C LEU A 38 0.26 0.32 6.86
N ASP A 39 0.43 1.62 6.66
CA ASP A 39 1.72 2.24 6.35
C ASP A 39 2.75 2.01 7.47
N LYS A 40 2.34 1.95 8.76
CA LYS A 40 3.23 1.65 9.88
C LYS A 40 3.79 0.22 9.89
N PHE A 41 3.07 -0.72 9.30
CA PHE A 41 3.49 -2.13 9.23
C PHE A 41 4.28 -2.45 7.96
N SER A 42 4.35 -1.52 7.01
CA SER A 42 5.08 -1.70 5.76
C SER A 42 6.45 -1.01 5.79
N THR A 43 7.45 -1.65 5.18
CA THR A 43 8.81 -1.10 5.09
C THR A 43 8.83 0.16 4.22
N ASN A 44 9.31 1.28 4.78
CA ASN A 44 9.53 2.52 4.03
C ASN A 44 10.85 2.45 3.25
N TYR A 45 10.79 1.92 2.01
CA TYR A 45 11.96 1.80 1.13
C TYR A 45 12.52 3.15 0.67
N TYR A 46 11.67 4.17 0.53
CA TYR A 46 12.10 5.48 0.02
C TYR A 46 12.99 6.20 1.02
N GLU A 47 12.55 6.29 2.28
CA GLU A 47 13.32 6.97 3.34
C GLU A 47 14.55 6.17 3.73
N ARG A 48 14.45 4.84 3.79
CA ARG A 48 15.59 3.96 4.12
C ARG A 48 16.76 4.08 3.14
N ASN A 49 16.48 4.31 1.86
CA ASN A 49 17.49 4.38 0.79
C ASN A 49 17.66 5.81 0.27
N TYR A 50 17.27 6.82 1.04
CA TYR A 50 17.42 8.21 0.64
C TYR A 50 18.88 8.66 0.76
N SER A 51 19.39 9.21 -0.34
CA SER A 51 20.70 9.86 -0.42
C SER A 51 20.51 11.35 -0.63
N THR A 52 21.03 12.15 0.30
CA THR A 52 20.94 13.61 0.26
C THR A 52 21.94 14.19 -0.74
N ARG A 53 21.50 15.16 -1.53
CA ARG A 53 22.36 15.98 -2.40
C ARG A 53 22.49 17.40 -1.87
N ILE A 54 21.41 17.93 -1.31
CA ILE A 54 21.37 19.22 -0.62
C ILE A 54 20.82 18.95 0.79
N SER A 55 21.49 19.50 1.81
CA SER A 55 20.99 19.42 3.19
C SER A 55 19.74 20.31 3.30
N VAL A 56 18.59 19.70 3.55
CA VAL A 56 17.32 20.41 3.75
C VAL A 56 16.86 20.22 5.18
N VAL A 57 16.31 21.27 5.78
CA VAL A 57 15.60 21.16 7.07
C VAL A 57 14.31 20.39 6.83
N GLU A 58 14.14 19.28 7.55
CA GLU A 58 12.94 18.47 7.45
C GLU A 58 11.69 19.26 7.87
N LEU A 59 10.66 19.25 7.05
CA LEU A 59 9.39 19.93 7.26
C LEU A 59 8.34 18.95 7.80
N ASP A 60 7.33 19.46 8.51
CA ASP A 60 6.15 18.66 8.89
C ASP A 60 5.34 18.30 7.62
N PRO A 61 5.26 17.02 7.23
CA PRO A 61 4.59 16.61 6.01
C PRO A 61 3.11 17.01 5.95
N LYS A 62 2.45 17.19 7.10
CA LYS A 62 1.02 17.52 7.15
C LYS A 62 0.70 18.93 6.69
N ASN A 63 1.69 19.83 6.78
CA ASN A 63 1.53 21.25 6.47
C ASN A 63 2.06 21.60 5.07
N GLN A 64 2.58 20.61 4.33
CA GLN A 64 3.15 20.82 3.01
C GLN A 64 2.15 20.44 1.91
N PRO A 65 2.16 21.17 0.78
CA PRO A 65 1.37 20.79 -0.37
C PRO A 65 1.77 19.41 -0.89
N GLU A 66 0.87 18.75 -1.60
CA GLU A 66 1.19 17.48 -2.23
C GLU A 66 2.14 17.68 -3.42
N PRO A 67 3.27 16.94 -3.47
CA PRO A 67 4.21 17.03 -4.58
C PRO A 67 3.61 16.43 -5.86
N SER A 68 3.95 17.03 -6.99
CA SER A 68 3.66 16.42 -8.30
C SER A 68 4.56 15.22 -8.52
N VAL A 69 3.99 14.08 -8.95
CA VAL A 69 4.76 12.86 -9.26
C VAL A 69 4.76 12.60 -10.75
N GLN A 70 5.93 12.75 -11.37
CA GLN A 70 6.13 12.48 -12.79
C GLN A 70 6.76 11.10 -12.99
N LYS A 71 6.05 10.22 -13.69
CA LYS A 71 6.60 8.91 -14.07
C LYS A 71 7.56 9.06 -15.24
N ALA A 72 8.69 8.37 -15.16
CA ALA A 72 9.67 8.27 -16.25
C ALA A 72 10.14 6.82 -16.43
N GLN A 73 10.55 6.47 -17.66
CA GLN A 73 11.26 5.22 -17.89
C GLN A 73 12.63 5.26 -17.22
N MET A 74 13.12 4.12 -16.70
CA MET A 74 14.39 4.06 -15.97
C MET A 74 15.57 4.60 -16.81
N ARG A 75 15.64 4.22 -18.08
CA ARG A 75 16.67 4.69 -19.03
C ARG A 75 16.64 6.20 -19.29
N ALA A 76 15.46 6.81 -19.20
CA ALA A 76 15.24 8.24 -19.42
C ALA A 76 15.15 9.04 -18.11
N HIS A 77 15.38 8.41 -16.95
CA HIS A 77 15.23 9.07 -15.65
C HIS A 77 16.19 10.25 -15.51
N GLY A 78 17.48 10.02 -15.81
CA GLY A 78 18.51 11.05 -15.71
C GLY A 78 18.27 12.23 -16.67
N GLU A 79 17.86 11.94 -17.91
CA GLU A 79 17.49 12.98 -18.88
C GLU A 79 16.29 13.81 -18.37
N ARG A 80 15.27 13.14 -17.80
CA ARG A 80 14.11 13.84 -17.25
C ARG A 80 14.47 14.76 -16.09
N VAL A 81 15.33 14.30 -15.18
CA VAL A 81 15.84 15.11 -14.07
C VAL A 81 16.62 16.30 -14.60
N LYS A 82 17.51 16.07 -15.58
CA LYS A 82 18.32 17.11 -16.20
C LYS A 82 17.48 18.21 -16.85
N ILE A 83 16.40 17.87 -17.54
CA ILE A 83 15.48 18.86 -18.13
C ILE A 83 14.91 19.81 -17.06
N HIS A 84 14.63 19.31 -15.85
CA HIS A 84 14.16 20.14 -14.74
C HIS A 84 15.29 20.93 -14.11
N GLU A 85 16.46 20.33 -13.89
CA GLU A 85 17.66 21.04 -13.41
C GLU A 85 18.01 22.23 -14.32
N ASP A 86 18.05 22.00 -15.64
CA ASP A 86 18.28 23.04 -16.66
C ASP A 86 17.16 24.10 -16.66
N GLY A 87 15.96 23.75 -16.17
CA GLY A 87 14.82 24.62 -15.99
C GLY A 87 14.76 25.36 -14.64
N GLY A 88 15.84 25.33 -13.85
CA GLY A 88 15.95 26.05 -12.56
C GLY A 88 15.45 25.27 -11.35
N TRP A 89 15.25 23.96 -11.46
CA TRP A 89 14.92 23.12 -10.32
C TRP A 89 16.17 22.65 -9.59
N GLU A 90 16.10 22.61 -8.26
CA GLU A 90 17.13 22.05 -7.41
C GLU A 90 16.83 20.59 -7.09
N VAL A 91 17.84 19.72 -7.21
CA VAL A 91 17.75 18.32 -6.79
C VAL A 91 18.11 18.21 -5.31
N LEU A 92 17.12 17.87 -4.49
CA LEU A 92 17.27 17.70 -3.05
C LEU A 92 18.01 16.40 -2.71
N GLY A 93 17.73 15.34 -3.47
CA GLY A 93 18.32 14.02 -3.29
C GLY A 93 17.57 12.95 -4.08
N SER A 94 17.95 11.71 -3.86
CA SER A 94 17.38 10.57 -4.59
C SER A 94 17.27 9.31 -3.72
N SER A 95 16.36 8.42 -4.08
CA SER A 95 16.24 7.08 -3.49
C SER A 95 16.31 6.02 -4.58
N GLU A 96 17.22 5.07 -4.42
CA GLU A 96 17.44 3.97 -5.37
C GLU A 96 17.44 2.63 -4.62
N PHE A 97 16.63 1.67 -5.07
CA PHE A 97 16.53 0.35 -4.43
C PHE A 97 15.90 -0.70 -5.34
N ASN A 98 16.28 -1.97 -5.12
CA ASN A 98 15.67 -3.15 -5.72
C ASN A 98 14.82 -3.87 -4.66
N THR A 99 13.58 -4.24 -4.98
CA THR A 99 12.74 -5.00 -4.05
C THR A 99 11.70 -5.83 -4.77
N SER A 100 11.36 -6.99 -4.19
CA SER A 100 10.17 -7.77 -4.55
C SER A 100 8.92 -7.31 -3.80
N GLY A 101 9.06 -6.37 -2.87
CA GLY A 101 7.94 -5.77 -2.15
C GLY A 101 7.17 -4.78 -3.02
N SER A 102 6.08 -4.26 -2.46
CA SER A 102 5.27 -3.20 -3.07
C SER A 102 5.45 -1.89 -2.28
N PRO A 103 6.45 -1.05 -2.61
CA PRO A 103 6.64 0.24 -1.97
C PRO A 103 5.36 1.07 -2.00
N ARG A 104 4.95 1.60 -0.83
CA ARG A 104 3.70 2.36 -0.72
C ARG A 104 3.85 3.75 -1.30
N HIS A 105 2.86 4.19 -2.07
CA HIS A 105 2.85 5.55 -2.63
C HIS A 105 2.85 6.62 -1.55
N ASN A 106 2.16 6.39 -0.42
CA ASN A 106 2.15 7.32 0.70
C ASN A 106 3.54 7.57 1.29
N HIS A 107 4.40 6.55 1.34
CA HIS A 107 5.77 6.72 1.82
C HIS A 107 6.58 7.65 0.92
N LEU A 108 6.38 7.56 -0.40
CA LEU A 108 6.98 8.47 -1.38
C LEU A 108 6.52 9.91 -1.13
N LEU A 109 5.20 10.13 -1.04
CA LEU A 109 4.61 11.46 -0.85
C LEU A 109 5.02 12.06 0.50
N ASN A 110 5.00 11.27 1.57
CA ASN A 110 5.41 11.74 2.89
C ASN A 110 6.87 12.15 2.93
N LEU A 111 7.76 11.38 2.30
CA LEU A 111 9.18 11.76 2.19
C LEU A 111 9.35 13.04 1.36
N ALA A 112 8.69 13.13 0.21
CA ALA A 112 8.76 14.33 -0.63
C ALA A 112 8.27 15.58 0.11
N ARG A 113 7.14 15.50 0.82
CA ARG A 113 6.65 16.58 1.70
C ARG A 113 7.63 16.92 2.81
N LYS A 114 8.19 15.90 3.48
CA LYS A 114 9.21 16.06 4.52
C LYS A 114 10.44 16.82 4.03
N LEU A 115 10.84 16.61 2.77
CA LEU A 115 11.96 17.30 2.14
C LEU A 115 11.58 18.68 1.55
N GLY A 116 10.30 19.07 1.55
CA GLY A 116 9.84 20.26 0.84
C GLY A 116 10.00 20.15 -0.68
N SER A 117 9.94 18.93 -1.21
CA SER A 117 9.95 18.67 -2.65
C SER A 117 8.59 19.03 -3.24
N GLU A 118 8.62 19.70 -4.38
CA GLU A 118 7.43 20.10 -5.15
C GLU A 118 7.19 19.15 -6.34
N LEU A 119 8.26 18.52 -6.83
CA LEU A 119 8.24 17.59 -7.95
C LEU A 119 9.08 16.36 -7.65
N VAL A 120 8.55 15.20 -7.99
CA VAL A 120 9.22 13.90 -7.85
C VAL A 120 9.26 13.21 -9.20
N VAL A 121 10.47 12.90 -9.69
CA VAL A 121 10.63 12.00 -10.84
C VAL A 121 10.69 10.58 -10.30
N HIS A 122 9.77 9.71 -10.73
CA HIS A 122 9.65 8.33 -10.28
C HIS A 122 9.80 7.35 -11.43
N SER A 123 10.70 6.39 -11.29
CA SER A 123 10.95 5.32 -12.26
C SER A 123 10.91 3.95 -11.60
N ARG A 124 10.38 3.00 -12.36
CA ARG A 124 10.32 1.58 -12.01
C ARG A 124 10.66 0.75 -13.24
N GLU A 125 11.54 -0.22 -13.09
CA GLU A 125 11.86 -1.21 -14.12
C GLU A 125 11.72 -2.63 -13.54
N PHE A 126 11.36 -3.58 -14.40
CA PHE A 126 11.44 -4.99 -14.02
C PHE A 126 12.90 -5.43 -14.07
N ASP A 127 13.36 -6.06 -12.99
CA ASP A 127 14.71 -6.64 -12.92
C ASP A 127 14.65 -8.14 -13.22
N ARG A 128 14.06 -8.91 -12.31
CA ARG A 128 14.04 -10.37 -12.39
C ARG A 128 12.84 -11.01 -11.68
N SER A 129 12.63 -12.29 -11.96
CA SER A 129 11.71 -13.14 -11.23
C SER A 129 12.44 -14.39 -10.74
N GLU A 130 12.32 -14.68 -9.45
CA GLU A 130 13.00 -15.81 -8.79
C GLU A 130 12.00 -16.69 -8.05
N GLN A 131 12.26 -17.99 -8.04
CA GLN A 131 11.50 -18.95 -7.23
C GLN A 131 12.24 -19.18 -5.92
N GLU A 132 11.53 -19.02 -4.81
CA GLU A 132 12.04 -19.23 -3.46
C GLU A 132 11.20 -20.30 -2.76
N LEU A 133 11.88 -21.20 -2.05
CA LEU A 133 11.23 -22.14 -1.14
C LEU A 133 10.95 -21.41 0.18
N VAL A 134 9.67 -21.23 0.50
CA VAL A 134 9.24 -20.57 1.74
C VAL A 134 8.62 -21.62 2.65
N LYS A 135 9.20 -21.74 3.85
CA LYS A 135 8.62 -22.56 4.91
C LYS A 135 7.49 -21.79 5.57
N ARG A 136 6.28 -22.35 5.56
CA ARG A 136 5.09 -21.79 6.21
C ARG A 136 4.49 -22.81 7.16
N SER A 137 3.92 -22.31 8.25
CA SER A 137 3.17 -23.13 9.19
C SER A 137 1.69 -23.08 8.80
N GLU A 138 1.12 -24.23 8.45
CA GLU A 138 -0.29 -24.37 8.10
C GLU A 138 -0.98 -25.27 9.13
N TYR A 139 -2.18 -24.88 9.56
CA TYR A 139 -2.96 -25.68 10.49
C TYR A 139 -3.75 -26.75 9.74
N GLN A 140 -3.37 -28.01 9.93
CA GLN A 140 -4.14 -29.16 9.45
C GLN A 140 -5.21 -29.51 10.48
N ARG A 141 -6.47 -29.47 10.05
CA ARG A 141 -7.60 -29.88 10.87
C ARG A 141 -7.54 -31.38 11.14
N GLY A 142 -7.78 -31.77 12.40
CA GLY A 142 -7.87 -33.17 12.78
C GLY A 142 -9.11 -33.85 12.18
N GLU A 143 -9.00 -35.17 11.97
CA GLU A 143 -10.04 -35.98 11.35
C GLU A 143 -10.86 -36.74 12.38
N ARG A 144 -12.12 -37.05 12.05
CA ARG A 144 -12.97 -37.95 12.82
C ARG A 144 -13.00 -39.29 12.11
N ILE A 145 -12.45 -40.32 12.73
CA ILE A 145 -12.36 -41.65 12.13
C ILE A 145 -13.21 -42.61 12.96
N THR A 146 -14.16 -43.29 12.32
CA THR A 146 -14.94 -44.36 12.95
C THR A 146 -14.37 -45.71 12.56
N VAL A 147 -13.85 -46.46 13.54
CA VAL A 147 -13.35 -47.83 13.36
C VAL A 147 -14.17 -48.76 14.23
N ASN A 148 -14.78 -49.78 13.62
CA ASN A 148 -15.61 -50.79 14.31
C ASN A 148 -16.67 -50.19 15.25
N GLY A 149 -17.34 -49.11 14.83
CA GLY A 149 -18.40 -48.45 15.59
C GLY A 149 -17.93 -47.47 16.68
N THR A 150 -16.62 -47.35 16.92
CA THR A 150 -16.04 -46.34 17.83
C THR A 150 -15.53 -45.17 17.01
N THR A 151 -15.96 -43.94 17.33
CA THR A 151 -15.46 -42.73 16.67
C THR A 151 -14.35 -42.11 17.50
N VAL A 152 -13.18 -41.95 16.90
CA VAL A 152 -12.03 -41.26 17.50
C VAL A 152 -11.89 -39.92 16.78
N GLU A 153 -11.81 -38.84 17.55
CA GLU A 153 -11.45 -37.52 17.02
C GLU A 153 -9.94 -37.33 17.17
N MET A 154 -9.26 -37.07 16.06
CA MET A 154 -7.85 -36.68 16.08
C MET A 154 -7.75 -35.17 16.29
N GLU A 155 -6.76 -34.74 17.08
CA GLU A 155 -6.46 -33.32 17.23
C GLU A 155 -5.85 -32.75 15.95
N GLY A 156 -6.15 -31.48 15.64
CA GLY A 156 -5.45 -30.77 14.58
C GLY A 156 -4.03 -30.41 15.00
N ARG A 157 -3.18 -30.12 14.01
CA ARG A 157 -1.77 -29.81 14.25
C ARG A 157 -1.26 -28.76 13.28
N TRP A 158 -0.31 -27.97 13.74
CA TRP A 158 0.50 -27.14 12.87
C TRP A 158 1.53 -28.00 12.18
N VAL A 159 1.58 -27.91 10.86
CA VAL A 159 2.58 -28.58 10.05
C VAL A 159 3.38 -27.55 9.28
N ASP A 160 4.66 -27.83 9.13
CA ASP A 160 5.52 -27.04 8.26
C ASP A 160 5.36 -27.52 6.82
N VAL A 161 4.86 -26.63 5.97
CA VAL A 161 4.72 -26.84 4.53
C VAL A 161 5.79 -26.02 3.81
N ILE A 162 6.40 -26.61 2.79
CA ILE A 162 7.34 -25.90 1.91
C ILE A 162 6.56 -25.50 0.67
N ASP A 163 6.37 -24.19 0.50
CA ASP A 163 5.75 -23.61 -0.69
C ASP A 163 6.82 -23.10 -1.65
N VAL A 164 6.63 -23.33 -2.95
CA VAL A 164 7.39 -22.62 -3.99
C VAL A 164 6.69 -21.30 -4.26
N VAL A 165 7.33 -20.18 -3.94
CA VAL A 165 6.81 -18.83 -4.19
C VAL A 165 7.63 -18.16 -5.27
N THR A 166 6.97 -17.61 -6.29
CA THR A 166 7.64 -16.76 -7.28
C THR A 166 7.61 -15.32 -6.80
N ARG A 167 8.78 -14.68 -6.69
CA ARG A 167 8.94 -13.27 -6.37
C ARG A 167 9.42 -12.50 -7.59
N THR A 168 8.80 -11.35 -7.84
CA THR A 168 9.14 -10.45 -8.94
C THR A 168 9.80 -9.20 -8.36
N TYR A 169 11.06 -9.00 -8.70
CA TYR A 169 11.87 -7.88 -8.25
C TYR A 169 11.81 -6.72 -9.25
N HIS A 170 11.78 -5.51 -8.71
CA HIS A 170 11.80 -4.28 -9.47
C HIS A 170 12.87 -3.32 -8.96
N ASP A 171 13.54 -2.67 -9.89
CA ASP A 171 14.39 -1.52 -9.60
C ASP A 171 13.53 -0.26 -9.54
N PHE A 172 13.73 0.52 -8.49
CA PHE A 172 13.11 1.81 -8.28
C PHE A 172 14.18 2.89 -8.24
N ARG A 173 13.89 4.00 -8.91
CA ARG A 173 14.71 5.22 -8.86
C ARG A 173 13.80 6.42 -8.71
N VAL A 174 14.10 7.25 -7.72
CA VAL A 174 13.33 8.44 -7.40
C VAL A 174 14.26 9.61 -7.20
N THR A 175 13.92 10.76 -7.80
CA THR A 175 14.62 12.02 -7.55
C THR A 175 13.62 13.06 -7.06
N PHE A 176 13.99 13.76 -5.98
CA PHE A 176 13.18 14.79 -5.35
C PHE A 176 13.69 16.16 -5.76
N LEU A 177 12.81 16.99 -6.30
CA LEU A 177 13.12 18.32 -6.79
C LEU A 177 12.24 19.38 -6.15
N ARG A 178 12.76 20.61 -6.11
CA ARG A 178 12.07 21.81 -5.68
C ARG A 178 12.44 22.95 -6.62
N THR A 179 11.56 23.92 -6.83
CA THR A 179 11.95 25.15 -7.52
C THR A 179 13.11 25.85 -6.78
N GLY A 180 14.14 26.26 -7.52
CA GLY A 180 15.22 27.05 -6.96
C GLY A 180 14.66 28.36 -6.40
N ARG A 181 15.01 28.68 -5.15
CA ARG A 181 14.70 30.01 -4.60
C ARG A 181 15.86 30.91 -5.00
N GLU A 182 15.59 31.87 -5.88
CA GLU A 182 16.50 32.99 -6.18
C GLU A 182 16.94 33.72 -4.91
#